data_AF-A0A382ZE93-F1
#
_entry.id   AF-A0A382ZE93-F1
#
_cell.length_a   1.000
_cell.length_b   1.000
_cell.length_c   1.000
_cell.angle_alpha   90.00
_cell.angle_beta   90.00
_cell.angle_gamma   90.00
#
_symmetry.space_group_name_H-M   'P 1'
#
loop_
_entity.id
_entity.type
_entity.pdbx_description
1 polymer ?
#
loop_
_entity_poly.entity_id
_entity_poly.type
_entity_poly.pdbx_seq_one_letter_code
_entity_poly.pdbx_strand_id
1 'polypeptide(L)' 'MPKKNNLKKKGGKPTPVNFQDTILNLQKFWGNYGCVILQPYDMEVGAGTFHPATTLRSLGTNS' A
#
# COMPACT_ATOMS: atom_id res chain seq x y z
N MET A 1 6.43 -18.49 -39.05
CA MET A 1 5.65 -17.42 -38.39
C MET A 1 5.13 -17.92 -37.05
N PRO A 2 5.42 -17.26 -35.91
CA PRO A 2 4.72 -17.54 -34.66
C PRO A 2 3.42 -16.73 -34.61
N LYS A 3 2.33 -17.37 -34.19
CA LYS A 3 0.99 -16.79 -34.07
C LYS A 3 0.93 -15.80 -32.91
N LYS A 4 0.44 -14.59 -33.15
CA LYS A 4 0.10 -13.60 -32.11
C LYS A 4 -1.10 -14.12 -31.30
N ASN A 5 -0.87 -14.51 -30.05
CA ASN A 5 -1.97 -14.76 -29.11
C ASN A 5 -2.51 -13.43 -28.58
N ASN A 6 -3.62 -13.00 -29.18
CA ASN A 6 -4.44 -11.90 -28.67
C ASN A 6 -5.16 -12.34 -27.39
N LEU A 7 -4.58 -12.05 -26.24
CA LEU A 7 -5.30 -12.07 -24.96
C LEU A 7 -6.28 -10.90 -24.94
N LYS A 8 -7.47 -11.08 -25.53
CA LYS A 8 -8.61 -10.19 -25.31
C LYS A 8 -8.96 -10.23 -23.82
N LYS A 9 -8.55 -9.20 -23.06
CA LYS A 9 -9.10 -8.95 -21.72
C LYS A 9 -10.60 -8.70 -21.87
N LYS A 10 -11.41 -9.68 -21.50
CA LYS A 10 -12.86 -9.52 -21.38
C LYS A 10 -13.14 -8.46 -20.31
N GLY A 11 -13.88 -7.42 -20.68
CA GLY A 11 -14.41 -6.41 -19.76
C GLY A 11 -15.44 -7.06 -18.84
N GLY A 12 -14.96 -7.66 -17.75
CA GLY A 12 -15.79 -8.03 -16.60
C GLY A 12 -16.01 -6.81 -15.72
N LYS A 13 -17.21 -6.70 -15.13
CA LYS A 13 -17.50 -5.67 -14.11
C LYS A 13 -16.41 -5.73 -13.02
N PRO A 14 -15.90 -4.59 -12.51
CA PRO A 14 -14.91 -4.61 -11.45
C PRO A 14 -15.53 -5.29 -10.23
N THR A 15 -14.89 -6.37 -9.78
CA THR A 15 -15.23 -7.01 -8.52
C THR A 15 -14.86 -6.06 -7.38
N PRO A 16 -15.73 -5.82 -6.39
CA PRO A 16 -15.39 -5.00 -5.24
C PRO A 16 -14.15 -5.58 -4.54
N VAL A 17 -13.18 -4.72 -4.24
CA VAL A 17 -11.99 -5.10 -3.46
C VAL A 17 -12.43 -5.22 -2.00
N ASN A 18 -12.14 -6.33 -1.33
CA ASN A 18 -12.44 -6.45 0.09
C ASN A 18 -11.46 -5.59 0.93
N PHE A 19 -11.76 -5.44 2.22
CA PHE A 19 -10.98 -4.56 3.09
C PHE A 19 -9.52 -5.01 3.25
N GLN A 20 -9.30 -6.32 3.42
CA GLN A 20 -7.95 -6.89 3.55
C GLN A 20 -7.13 -6.67 2.27
N ASP A 21 -7.73 -6.92 1.11
CA ASP A 21 -7.10 -6.68 -0.19
C ASP A 21 -6.80 -5.20 -0.40
N THR A 22 -7.66 -4.30 0.07
CA THR A 22 -7.41 -2.86 0.01
C THR A 22 -6.16 -2.49 0.80
N ILE A 23 -6.02 -3.00 2.03
CA ILE A 23 -4.82 -2.79 2.85
C ILE A 23 -3.57 -3.37 2.16
N LEU A 24 -3.64 -4.62 1.71
CA LEU A 24 -2.51 -5.30 1.06
C LEU A 24 -2.10 -4.61 -0.24
N ASN A 25 -3.04 -4.08 -1.02
CA ASN A 25 -2.76 -3.36 -2.26
C ASN A 25 -2.03 -2.03 -1.98
N LEU A 26 -2.43 -1.29 -0.94
CA LEU A 26 -1.75 -0.06 -0.53
C LEU A 26 -0.34 -0.35 -0.01
N GLN A 27 -0.17 -1.40 0.81
CA GLN A 27 1.15 -1.82 1.30
C GLN A 27 2.09 -2.19 0.15
N LYS A 28 1.61 -2.97 -0.83
CA LYS A 28 2.39 -3.32 -2.03
C LYS A 28 2.75 -2.08 -2.86
N PHE A 29 1.78 -1.19 -3.08
CA PHE A 29 1.99 0.04 -3.81
C PHE A 29 3.11 0.87 -3.18
N TRP A 30 2.99 1.22 -1.90
CA TRP A 30 4.01 2.05 -1.22
C TRP A 30 5.34 1.33 -1.03
N GLY A 31 5.33 0.02 -0.83
CA GLY A 31 6.55 -0.79 -0.83
C GLY A 31 7.33 -0.69 -2.14
N ASN A 32 6.63 -0.65 -3.28
CA ASN A 32 7.26 -0.44 -4.59
C ASN A 32 7.84 0.98 -4.78
N TYR A 33 7.35 1.97 -4.01
CA TYR A 33 7.92 3.32 -3.95
C TYR A 33 9.09 3.43 -2.96
N GLY A 34 9.52 2.32 -2.35
CA GLY A 34 10.61 2.29 -1.38
C GLY A 34 10.21 2.67 0.05
N CYS A 35 8.91 2.78 0.34
CA CYS A 35 8.44 3.02 1.70
C CYS A 35 8.60 1.76 2.56
N VAL A 36 9.04 1.93 3.80
CA VAL A 36 9.06 0.86 4.80
C VAL A 36 7.63 0.61 5.31
N ILE A 37 7.17 -0.63 5.23
CA ILE A 37 5.84 -1.03 5.73
C ILE A 37 5.96 -1.42 7.20
N LEU A 38 5.35 -0.60 8.07
CA LEU A 38 5.37 -0.78 9.52
C LEU A 38 4.09 -1.43 10.03
N GLN A 39 4.19 -2.07 11.19
CA GLN A 39 3.03 -2.61 11.92
C GLN A 39 2.28 -1.50 12.66
N PRO A 40 0.99 -1.69 13.00
CA PRO A 40 0.26 -0.80 13.87
C PRO A 40 0.97 -0.63 15.22
N TYR A 41 0.83 0.55 15.81
CA TYR A 41 1.35 0.81 17.15
C TYR A 41 0.52 0.07 18.20
N ASP A 42 1.19 -0.47 19.21
CA ASP A 42 0.59 -1.25 20.30
C ASP A 42 -0.03 -0.39 21.41
N MET A 43 0.13 0.93 21.33
CA MET A 43 -0.52 1.91 22.20
C MET A 43 -1.66 2.65 21.49
N GLU A 44 -2.66 3.04 22.27
CA GLU A 44 -3.80 3.82 21.80
C GLU A 44 -3.36 5.20 21.30
N VAL A 45 -3.73 5.52 20.07
CA VAL A 45 -3.51 6.83 19.44
C VAL A 45 -4.71 7.19 18.59
N GLY A 46 -5.07 8.49 18.53
CA GLY A 46 -6.23 8.95 17.76
C GLY A 46 -6.01 8.99 16.24
N ALA A 47 -4.75 8.98 15.79
CA ALA A 47 -4.38 9.04 14.38
C ALA A 47 -2.96 8.49 14.16
N GLY A 48 -2.67 8.02 12.94
CA GLY A 48 -1.34 7.53 12.55
C GLY A 48 -0.24 8.60 12.59
N THR A 49 -0.60 9.90 12.64
CA THR A 49 0.36 10.98 12.86
C THR A 49 1.02 10.90 14.22
N PHE A 50 0.35 10.36 15.24
CA PHE A 50 0.90 10.15 16.59
C PHE A 50 1.81 8.92 16.69
N HIS A 51 1.91 8.10 15.63
CA HIS A 51 2.86 6.99 15.59
C HIS A 51 4.30 7.54 15.69
N PRO A 52 5.20 6.98 16.54
CA PRO A 52 6.57 7.49 16.69
C PRO A 52 7.34 7.54 15.35
N ALA A 53 7.13 6.54 14.49
CA ALA A 53 7.67 6.51 13.14
C ALA A 53 7.18 7.63 12.19
N THR A 54 6.19 8.41 12.59
CA THR A 54 5.74 9.64 11.91
C THR A 54 6.24 10.86 12.69
N THR A 55 5.79 11.08 13.94
CA THR A 55 6.10 12.29 14.73
C THR A 55 7.60 12.51 14.93
N LEU A 56 8.34 11.47 15.30
CA LEU A 56 9.76 11.61 15.61
C LEU A 56 10.62 11.54 14.34
N ARG A 57 10.20 10.74 13.36
CA ARG A 57 10.93 10.59 12.09
C ARG A 57 10.97 11.87 11.28
N SER A 58 9.88 12.66 11.29
CA SER A 58 9.80 13.92 10.56
C SER A 58 10.70 15.03 11.12
N LEU A 59 11.22 14.86 12.34
CA LEU A 59 12.10 15.85 12.99
C LEU A 59 13.60 15.64 12.66
N GLY A 60 13.95 14.56 11.94
CA GLY A 60 15.34 14.26 11.59
C GLY A 60 15.90 15.18 10.49
N THR A 61 17.22 15.36 10.46
CA THR A 61 17.92 16.25 9.50
C THR A 61 17.89 15.77 8.04
N ASN A 62 17.42 14.54 7.79
CA ASN A 62 17.42 13.91 6.47
C ASN A 62 16.02 13.97 5.84
N SER A 63 15.44 15.18 5.77
CA SER A 63 14.24 15.46 4.97
C SER A 63 14.57 15.53 3.49
#